data_AF-A0A3D2UF32-F1
#
_entry.id   AF-A0A3D2UF32-F1
#
_cell.length_a   1.000
_cell.length_b   1.000
_cell.length_c   1.000
_cell.angle_alpha   90.00
_cell.angle_beta   90.00
_cell.angle_gamma   90.00
#
_symmetry.space_group_name_H-M   'P 1'
#
loop_
_entity.id
_entity.type
_entity.pdbx_description
1 polymer ?
#
loop_
_entity_poly.entity_id
_entity_poly.type
_entity_poly.pdbx_seq_one_letter_code
_entity_poly.pdbx_strand_id
1 'polypeptide(L)'
;QTTVYTGYQWRGRSNPGSDDELREVMFIERDQQQIWGRWFRGDYDEIGPNISMKRAVGSTVVTGVHPRAILQGSSTNVTVYGVGLSDAEALDFGSGISVESMDEIDDGALRVTLQVAENTGLGGRDLYANGSIAEDAVVVHNGVDRIEVTPGTGTARSGGANFPKGYQIFDAWGFDDGPDGQPNTEDDLALGRVDVSWHLEEYAATYGDDDIDFVGEIQEDGKFVPAADGPNADRSGNRNNIGDVWVVATSVSGDGAISARAHLVVMPPLYMRWEPWAEIETGPRPIGGN
;
A
#
# COMPACT_ATOMS: atom_id res chain seq x y z
N GLN A 1 -15.59 12.15 -13.92
CA GLN A 1 -15.44 12.60 -15.34
C GLN A 1 -14.13 12.04 -15.86
N THR A 2 -14.04 11.62 -17.13
CA THR A 2 -12.80 11.09 -17.71
C THR A 2 -12.53 11.61 -19.12
N THR A 3 -11.26 11.61 -19.52
CA THR A 3 -10.77 11.91 -20.87
C THR A 3 -9.62 10.97 -21.24
N VAL A 4 -9.62 10.46 -22.47
CA VAL A 4 -8.53 9.62 -22.99
C VAL A 4 -7.75 10.41 -24.02
N TYR A 5 -6.49 10.71 -23.71
CA TYR A 5 -5.56 11.34 -24.64
C TYR A 5 -4.83 10.29 -25.46
N THR A 6 -4.61 10.62 -26.74
CA THR A 6 -3.84 9.82 -27.71
C THR A 6 -4.28 8.35 -27.83
N GLY A 7 -5.49 8.01 -27.37
CA GLY A 7 -6.05 6.65 -27.40
C GLY A 7 -5.60 5.71 -26.27
N TYR A 8 -4.71 6.13 -25.36
CA TYR A 8 -4.18 5.25 -24.32
C TYR A 8 -3.91 5.92 -22.96
N GLN A 9 -3.91 7.26 -22.87
CA GLN A 9 -3.66 7.98 -21.62
C GLN A 9 -4.98 8.41 -20.99
N TRP A 10 -5.46 7.65 -20.02
CA TRP A 10 -6.69 7.97 -19.29
C TRP A 10 -6.40 8.97 -18.17
N ARG A 11 -7.17 10.05 -18.14
CA ARG A 11 -7.17 11.03 -17.06
C ARG A 11 -8.60 11.19 -16.56
N GLY A 12 -8.81 10.78 -15.31
CA GLY A 12 -10.12 10.76 -14.69
C GLY A 12 -10.14 11.44 -13.34
N ARG A 13 -11.37 11.62 -12.85
CA ARG A 13 -11.68 12.02 -11.49
C ARG A 13 -12.86 11.20 -10.99
N SER A 14 -12.65 10.54 -9.87
CA SER A 14 -13.68 9.87 -9.08
C SER A 14 -14.22 10.85 -8.04
N ASN A 15 -15.54 10.86 -7.84
CA ASN A 15 -16.23 11.73 -6.88
C ASN A 15 -15.78 13.21 -6.88
N PRO A 16 -15.78 13.89 -8.05
CA PRO A 16 -15.25 15.25 -8.14
C PRO A 16 -16.03 16.22 -7.25
N GLY A 17 -15.31 17.04 -6.49
CA GLY A 17 -15.88 18.04 -5.57
C GLY A 17 -16.29 17.52 -4.19
N SER A 18 -15.97 16.27 -3.85
CA SER A 18 -16.12 15.74 -2.48
C SER A 18 -14.77 15.53 -1.79
N ASP A 19 -14.80 15.29 -0.48
CA ASP A 19 -13.61 14.97 0.33
C ASP A 19 -12.95 13.63 -0.05
N ASP A 20 -13.64 12.83 -0.87
CA ASP A 20 -13.20 11.55 -1.42
C ASP A 20 -12.79 11.65 -2.91
N GLU A 21 -12.55 12.86 -3.41
CA GLU A 21 -12.08 13.03 -4.79
C GLU A 21 -10.72 12.34 -4.99
N LEU A 22 -10.65 11.45 -5.98
CA LEU A 22 -9.41 10.85 -6.45
C LEU A 22 -9.15 11.26 -7.88
N ARG A 23 -7.90 11.67 -8.15
CA ARG A 23 -7.38 11.86 -9.50
C ARG A 23 -6.89 10.53 -10.03
N GLU A 24 -7.27 10.22 -11.26
CA GLU A 24 -6.96 8.94 -11.91
C GLU A 24 -5.95 9.20 -13.02
N VAL A 25 -4.76 8.61 -12.90
CA VAL A 25 -3.72 8.67 -13.94
C VAL A 25 -3.44 7.25 -14.39
N MET A 26 -4.05 6.87 -15.50
CA MET A 26 -4.09 5.49 -15.97
C MET A 26 -3.61 5.37 -17.42
N PHE A 27 -3.19 4.17 -17.78
CA PHE A 27 -2.82 3.72 -19.12
C PHE A 27 -3.77 2.62 -19.57
N ILE A 28 -4.23 2.70 -20.81
CA ILE A 28 -5.05 1.68 -21.47
C ILE A 28 -4.13 0.90 -22.40
N GLU A 29 -4.11 -0.42 -22.27
CA GLU A 29 -3.31 -1.29 -23.13
C GLU A 29 -3.82 -1.27 -24.58
N ARG A 30 -2.92 -1.61 -25.53
CA ARG A 30 -3.25 -1.55 -26.97
C ARG A 30 -4.36 -2.51 -27.39
N ASP A 31 -4.47 -3.65 -26.71
CA ASP A 31 -5.54 -4.63 -26.90
C ASP A 31 -6.87 -4.20 -26.23
N GLN A 32 -6.82 -3.09 -25.49
CA GLN A 32 -7.91 -2.52 -24.69
C GLN A 32 -8.50 -3.51 -23.67
N GLN A 33 -7.76 -4.56 -23.29
CA GLN A 33 -8.19 -5.55 -22.31
C GLN A 33 -7.78 -5.17 -20.89
N GLN A 34 -6.77 -4.32 -20.73
CA GLN A 34 -6.28 -3.90 -19.41
C GLN A 34 -6.15 -2.38 -19.31
N ILE A 35 -6.41 -1.86 -18.12
CA ILE A 35 -6.12 -0.49 -17.71
C ILE A 35 -5.33 -0.55 -16.41
N TRP A 36 -4.24 0.18 -16.30
CA TRP A 36 -3.41 0.20 -15.09
C TRP A 36 -2.81 1.59 -14.84
N GLY A 37 -2.45 1.88 -13.59
CA GLY A 37 -1.93 3.18 -13.21
C GLY A 37 -2.16 3.45 -11.73
N ARG A 38 -2.40 4.72 -11.38
CA ARG A 38 -2.55 5.13 -9.99
C ARG A 38 -3.68 6.12 -9.79
N TRP A 39 -4.41 5.93 -8.69
CA TRP A 39 -5.37 6.89 -8.19
C TRP A 39 -4.82 7.57 -6.95
N PHE A 40 -5.07 8.87 -6.78
CA PHE A 40 -4.51 9.61 -5.65
C PHE A 40 -5.33 10.86 -5.29
N ARG A 41 -5.22 11.30 -4.04
CA ARG A 41 -5.84 12.55 -3.58
C ARG A 41 -5.19 13.74 -4.27
N GLY A 42 -5.98 14.68 -4.77
CA GLY A 42 -5.47 15.77 -5.60
C GLY A 42 -4.42 16.65 -4.94
N ASP A 43 -4.64 17.00 -3.67
CA ASP A 43 -3.73 17.87 -2.90
C ASP A 43 -2.54 17.09 -2.31
N TYR A 44 -2.71 15.78 -2.12
CA TYR A 44 -1.77 14.85 -1.50
C TYR A 44 -1.56 13.64 -2.42
N ASP A 45 -0.67 13.79 -3.41
CA ASP A 45 -0.43 12.73 -4.37
C ASP A 45 0.25 11.52 -3.75
N GLU A 46 0.87 11.63 -2.58
CA GLU A 46 1.38 10.52 -1.80
C GLU A 46 0.27 9.57 -1.29
N ILE A 47 -1.00 10.02 -1.23
CA ILE A 47 -2.12 9.22 -0.73
C ILE A 47 -2.92 8.64 -1.89
N GLY A 48 -2.82 7.33 -2.09
CA GLY A 48 -3.73 6.58 -2.96
C GLY A 48 -3.17 5.29 -3.54
N PRO A 49 -4.04 4.43 -4.08
CA PRO A 49 -3.70 3.09 -4.51
C PRO A 49 -3.16 3.04 -5.95
N ASN A 50 -2.28 2.07 -6.21
CA ASN A 50 -2.06 1.57 -7.55
C ASN A 50 -3.28 0.75 -7.98
N ILE A 51 -3.70 0.92 -9.23
CA ILE A 51 -4.90 0.29 -9.78
C ILE A 51 -4.53 -0.51 -11.02
N SER A 52 -5.09 -1.71 -11.12
CA SER A 52 -5.10 -2.54 -12.33
C SER A 52 -6.52 -3.06 -12.53
N MET A 53 -7.03 -2.98 -13.75
CA MET A 53 -8.37 -3.38 -14.12
C MET A 53 -8.31 -4.20 -15.41
N LYS A 54 -9.07 -5.29 -15.45
CA LYS A 54 -9.25 -6.11 -16.65
C LYS A 54 -10.66 -5.91 -17.21
N ARG A 55 -10.79 -5.93 -18.52
CA ARG A 55 -12.07 -5.83 -19.21
C ARG A 55 -12.91 -7.07 -18.93
N ALA A 56 -14.12 -6.86 -18.43
CA ALA A 56 -15.11 -7.90 -18.16
C ALA A 56 -16.07 -8.10 -19.35
N VAL A 57 -15.75 -9.00 -20.30
CA VAL A 57 -16.66 -9.32 -21.43
C VAL A 57 -16.74 -10.83 -21.65
N GLY A 58 -17.94 -11.40 -21.48
CA GLY A 58 -18.34 -12.70 -22.02
C GLY A 58 -17.73 -13.96 -21.38
N SER A 59 -16.78 -13.82 -20.46
CA SER A 59 -16.13 -14.92 -19.74
C SER A 59 -15.86 -14.57 -18.28
N THR A 60 -15.60 -15.59 -17.46
CA THR A 60 -15.08 -15.41 -16.11
C THR A 60 -13.73 -14.70 -16.18
N VAL A 61 -13.54 -13.71 -15.31
CA VAL A 61 -12.27 -12.98 -15.16
C VAL A 61 -12.01 -12.85 -13.68
N VAL A 62 -10.87 -13.39 -13.23
CA VAL A 62 -10.36 -13.16 -11.88
C VAL A 62 -9.37 -11.98 -11.92
N THR A 63 -9.64 -10.98 -11.10
CA THR A 63 -8.77 -9.79 -10.96
C THR A 63 -7.85 -9.88 -9.75
N GLY A 64 -8.18 -10.71 -8.74
CA GLY A 64 -7.29 -10.98 -7.62
C GLY A 64 -7.96 -11.78 -6.51
N VAL A 65 -7.16 -12.18 -5.52
CA VAL A 65 -7.60 -12.85 -4.29
C VAL A 65 -7.01 -12.11 -3.09
N HIS A 66 -7.78 -11.95 -2.00
CA HIS A 66 -7.31 -11.31 -0.78
C HIS A 66 -7.91 -11.93 0.50
N PRO A 67 -7.11 -12.21 1.55
CA PRO A 67 -5.64 -12.19 1.55
C PRO A 67 -5.07 -13.23 0.57
N ARG A 68 -3.83 -13.01 0.12
CA ARG A 68 -3.11 -13.95 -0.74
C ARG A 68 -2.39 -15.02 0.08
N ALA A 69 -1.77 -14.63 1.19
CA ALA A 69 -1.14 -15.56 2.12
C ALA A 69 -2.21 -16.39 2.85
N ILE A 70 -2.08 -17.71 2.79
CA ILE A 70 -2.92 -18.67 3.48
C ILE A 70 -2.06 -19.66 4.26
N LEU A 71 -2.42 -19.90 5.52
CA LEU A 71 -1.61 -20.69 6.44
C LEU A 71 -1.86 -22.20 6.24
N GLN A 72 -0.79 -22.97 6.09
CA GLN A 72 -0.82 -24.43 6.00
C GLN A 72 -1.54 -25.05 7.22
N GLY A 73 -2.37 -26.07 7.00
CA GLY A 73 -3.08 -26.76 8.08
C GLY A 73 -4.24 -25.97 8.71
N SER A 74 -4.64 -24.84 8.12
CA SER A 74 -5.70 -23.98 8.67
C SER A 74 -6.86 -23.76 7.70
N SER A 75 -8.00 -23.32 8.24
CA SER A 75 -9.10 -22.77 7.45
C SER A 75 -8.97 -21.24 7.43
N THR A 76 -9.02 -20.64 6.24
CA THR A 76 -8.87 -19.19 6.03
C THR A 76 -9.96 -18.67 5.08
N ASN A 77 -10.56 -17.53 5.43
CA ASN A 77 -11.47 -16.83 4.53
C ASN A 77 -10.68 -15.93 3.57
N VAL A 78 -10.89 -16.14 2.27
CA VAL A 78 -10.39 -15.26 1.21
C VAL A 78 -11.55 -14.64 0.44
N THR A 79 -11.31 -13.51 -0.19
CA THR A 79 -12.23 -12.86 -1.13
C THR A 79 -11.61 -12.95 -2.51
N VAL A 80 -12.33 -13.60 -3.43
CA VAL A 80 -12.00 -13.65 -4.85
C VAL A 80 -12.70 -12.47 -5.53
N TYR A 81 -11.93 -11.61 -6.17
CA TYR A 81 -12.43 -10.48 -6.94
C TYR A 81 -12.43 -10.80 -8.43
N GLY A 82 -13.52 -10.48 -9.10
CA GLY A 82 -13.69 -10.79 -10.50
C GLY A 82 -15.16 -10.83 -10.91
N VAL A 83 -15.40 -11.19 -12.17
CA VAL A 83 -16.76 -11.34 -12.71
C VAL A 83 -17.00 -12.79 -13.12
N GLY A 84 -18.26 -13.24 -13.05
CA GLY A 84 -18.66 -14.59 -13.46
C GLY A 84 -18.09 -15.69 -12.55
N LEU A 85 -18.10 -15.46 -11.23
CA LEU A 85 -17.53 -16.36 -10.21
C LEU A 85 -18.53 -17.35 -9.60
N SER A 86 -19.79 -17.35 -10.04
CA SER A 86 -20.94 -17.93 -9.32
C SER A 86 -21.02 -19.47 -9.27
N ASP A 87 -19.96 -20.20 -9.62
CA ASP A 87 -19.94 -21.67 -9.58
C ASP A 87 -18.77 -22.18 -8.73
N ALA A 88 -19.11 -22.88 -7.64
CA ALA A 88 -18.16 -23.34 -6.66
C ALA A 88 -17.30 -24.51 -7.13
N GLU A 89 -17.88 -25.41 -7.93
CA GLU A 89 -17.15 -26.55 -8.51
C GLU A 89 -16.12 -26.08 -9.53
N ALA A 90 -16.21 -24.82 -9.98
CA ALA A 90 -15.31 -24.24 -10.94
C ALA A 90 -14.07 -23.58 -10.30
N LEU A 91 -14.00 -23.41 -8.97
CA LEU A 91 -12.83 -22.83 -8.29
C LEU A 91 -11.88 -23.92 -7.80
N ASP A 92 -10.67 -23.93 -8.35
CA ASP A 92 -9.58 -24.84 -7.97
C ASP A 92 -8.32 -24.03 -7.65
N PHE A 93 -7.90 -24.10 -6.39
CA PHE A 93 -6.69 -23.45 -5.86
C PHE A 93 -5.46 -24.39 -5.89
N GLY A 94 -5.59 -25.56 -6.52
CA GLY A 94 -4.55 -26.56 -6.62
C GLY A 94 -4.53 -27.56 -5.47
N SER A 95 -3.63 -28.53 -5.57
CA SER A 95 -3.56 -29.67 -4.65
C SER A 95 -3.31 -29.26 -3.21
N GLY A 96 -4.07 -29.86 -2.29
CA GLY A 96 -3.95 -29.62 -0.85
C GLY A 96 -4.82 -28.48 -0.31
N ILE A 97 -5.55 -27.78 -1.19
CA ILE A 97 -6.49 -26.73 -0.82
C ILE A 97 -7.89 -27.16 -1.27
N SER A 98 -8.85 -27.14 -0.34
CA SER A 98 -10.26 -27.41 -0.64
C SER A 98 -11.12 -26.21 -0.31
N VAL A 99 -12.13 -25.96 -1.13
CA VAL A 99 -13.16 -24.98 -0.80
C VAL A 99 -14.21 -25.62 0.12
N GLU A 100 -14.42 -25.03 1.29
CA GLU A 100 -15.43 -25.47 2.26
C GLU A 100 -16.78 -24.79 2.04
N SER A 101 -16.76 -23.48 1.79
CA SER A 101 -17.97 -22.68 1.56
C SER A 101 -17.69 -21.48 0.68
N MET A 102 -18.75 -20.96 0.06
CA MET A 102 -18.72 -19.75 -0.73
C MET A 102 -19.94 -18.88 -0.44
N ASP A 103 -19.72 -17.59 -0.26
CA ASP A 103 -20.75 -16.59 -0.03
C ASP A 103 -20.55 -15.41 -1.00
N GLU A 104 -21.49 -15.22 -1.92
CA GLU A 104 -21.46 -14.07 -2.84
C GLU A 104 -21.64 -12.78 -2.04
N ILE A 105 -20.70 -11.84 -2.21
CA ILE A 105 -20.79 -10.50 -1.60
C ILE A 105 -21.56 -9.59 -2.56
N ASP A 106 -21.11 -9.55 -3.82
CA ASP A 106 -21.71 -8.81 -4.92
C ASP A 106 -21.25 -9.40 -6.28
N ASP A 107 -21.62 -8.75 -7.38
CA ASP A 107 -21.31 -9.19 -8.76
C ASP A 107 -19.82 -9.11 -9.13
N GLY A 108 -18.99 -8.53 -8.25
CA GLY A 108 -17.55 -8.37 -8.37
C GLY A 108 -16.72 -9.12 -7.32
N ALA A 109 -17.37 -9.72 -6.31
CA ALA A 109 -16.68 -10.29 -5.15
C ALA A 109 -17.38 -11.53 -4.56
N LEU A 110 -16.60 -12.59 -4.36
CA LEU A 110 -17.03 -13.85 -3.77
C LEU A 110 -16.16 -14.17 -2.54
N ARG A 111 -16.76 -14.32 -1.36
CA ARG A 111 -16.06 -14.84 -0.19
C ARG A 111 -15.97 -16.36 -0.29
N VAL A 112 -14.80 -16.91 -0.04
CA VAL A 112 -14.50 -18.34 -0.11
C VAL A 112 -13.76 -18.74 1.16
N THR A 113 -14.25 -19.79 1.81
CA THR A 113 -13.54 -20.42 2.93
C THR A 113 -12.69 -21.56 2.39
N LEU A 114 -11.37 -21.43 2.53
CA LEU A 114 -10.39 -22.41 2.08
C LEU A 114 -9.87 -23.20 3.27
N GLN A 115 -9.86 -24.52 3.16
CA GLN A 115 -9.14 -25.41 4.06
C GLN A 115 -7.85 -25.87 3.38
N VAL A 116 -6.73 -25.61 4.04
CA VAL A 116 -5.40 -26.04 3.59
C VAL A 116 -4.99 -27.27 4.41
N ALA A 117 -4.58 -28.35 3.74
CA ALA A 117 -4.11 -29.55 4.45
C ALA A 117 -2.74 -29.31 5.11
N GLU A 118 -2.49 -29.96 6.26
CA GLU A 118 -1.27 -29.79 7.08
C GLU A 118 0.05 -30.09 6.34
N ASN A 119 0.02 -30.88 5.27
CA ASN A 119 1.22 -31.25 4.50
C ASN A 119 1.23 -30.65 3.10
N THR A 120 0.44 -29.61 2.85
CA THR A 120 0.42 -28.90 1.56
C THR A 120 1.75 -28.18 1.36
N GLY A 121 2.50 -28.47 0.30
CA GLY A 121 3.81 -27.82 0.09
C GLY A 121 3.71 -26.30 0.10
N LEU A 122 4.75 -25.60 0.57
CA LEU A 122 4.76 -24.14 0.59
C LEU A 122 4.83 -23.58 -0.85
N GLY A 123 4.42 -22.33 -1.03
CA GLY A 123 4.59 -21.58 -2.27
C GLY A 123 3.31 -21.14 -2.97
N GLY A 124 3.50 -20.49 -4.12
CA GLY A 124 2.43 -19.96 -4.96
C GLY A 124 1.46 -21.03 -5.45
N ARG A 125 0.21 -20.62 -5.64
CA ARG A 125 -0.88 -21.43 -6.18
C ARG A 125 -1.72 -20.60 -7.11
N ASP A 126 -1.93 -21.15 -8.30
CA ASP A 126 -2.86 -20.58 -9.27
C ASP A 126 -4.30 -20.87 -8.84
N LEU A 127 -5.20 -19.95 -9.20
CA LEU A 127 -6.63 -20.17 -9.14
C LEU A 127 -7.16 -20.42 -10.55
N TYR A 128 -7.71 -21.61 -10.75
CA TYR A 128 -8.51 -21.94 -11.93
C TYR A 128 -9.98 -21.64 -11.61
N ALA A 129 -10.62 -20.84 -12.46
CA ALA A 129 -12.00 -20.40 -12.29
C ALA A 129 -12.72 -20.40 -13.64
N ASN A 130 -13.52 -21.43 -13.92
CA ASN A 130 -14.36 -21.54 -15.13
C ASN A 130 -13.58 -21.21 -16.45
N GLY A 131 -12.40 -21.82 -16.61
CA GLY A 131 -11.52 -21.61 -17.77
C GLY A 131 -10.65 -20.35 -17.73
N SER A 132 -10.79 -19.50 -16.71
CA SER A 132 -9.83 -18.44 -16.36
C SER A 132 -8.75 -18.99 -15.44
N ILE A 133 -7.53 -18.49 -15.59
CA ILE A 133 -6.40 -18.76 -14.68
C ILE A 133 -5.97 -17.42 -14.07
N ALA A 134 -5.91 -17.36 -12.74
CA ALA A 134 -5.18 -16.33 -12.02
C ALA A 134 -3.90 -16.95 -11.47
N GLU A 135 -2.78 -16.59 -12.09
CA GLU A 135 -1.45 -17.03 -11.66
C GLU A 135 -1.12 -16.46 -10.27
N ASP A 136 -0.43 -17.26 -9.45
CA ASP A 136 -0.01 -16.86 -8.10
C ASP A 136 -1.13 -16.23 -7.25
N ALA A 137 -2.35 -16.74 -7.39
CA ALA A 137 -3.54 -16.21 -6.75
C ALA A 137 -3.41 -16.23 -5.21
N VAL A 138 -2.91 -17.34 -4.66
CA VAL A 138 -2.63 -17.48 -3.22
C VAL A 138 -1.22 -18.04 -3.00
N VAL A 139 -0.71 -17.87 -1.79
CA VAL A 139 0.61 -18.35 -1.36
C VAL A 139 0.42 -19.16 -0.08
N VAL A 140 0.74 -20.44 -0.13
CA VAL A 140 0.71 -21.31 1.06
C VAL A 140 2.01 -21.12 1.83
N HIS A 141 1.90 -20.78 3.11
CA HIS A 141 3.05 -20.53 3.99
C HIS A 141 2.83 -21.21 5.35
N ASN A 142 3.87 -21.30 6.18
CA ASN A 142 3.76 -21.88 7.52
C ASN A 142 4.07 -20.88 8.65
N GLY A 143 4.56 -19.69 8.30
CA GLY A 143 4.88 -18.65 9.26
C GLY A 143 5.18 -17.31 8.60
N VAL A 144 5.69 -16.38 9.39
CA VAL A 144 6.31 -15.15 8.91
C VAL A 144 7.69 -15.12 9.55
N ASP A 145 8.73 -15.34 8.75
CA ASP A 145 10.12 -15.39 9.22
C ASP A 145 10.76 -14.01 9.25
N ARG A 146 10.28 -13.10 8.39
CA ARG A 146 10.80 -11.74 8.23
C ARG A 146 9.70 -10.76 7.88
N ILE A 147 9.92 -9.51 8.27
CA ILE A 147 9.18 -8.38 7.75
C ILE A 147 10.12 -7.35 7.11
N GLU A 148 9.60 -6.56 6.18
CA GLU A 148 10.27 -5.40 5.58
C GLU A 148 9.33 -4.19 5.63
N VAL A 149 9.87 -3.01 5.96
CA VAL A 149 9.12 -1.76 5.88
C VAL A 149 9.33 -1.14 4.50
N THR A 150 8.24 -0.89 3.78
CA THR A 150 8.24 -0.27 2.45
C THR A 150 7.53 1.10 2.49
N PRO A 151 8.10 2.15 1.89
CA PRO A 151 9.44 2.18 1.31
C PRO A 151 10.52 2.12 2.40
N GLY A 152 11.66 1.45 2.11
CA GLY A 152 12.78 1.36 3.06
C GLY A 152 13.48 2.70 3.34
N THR A 153 13.23 3.71 2.50
CA THR A 153 13.53 5.11 2.78
C THR A 153 12.35 5.97 2.33
N GLY A 154 11.86 6.83 3.22
CA GLY A 154 10.75 7.73 2.97
C GLY A 154 11.14 9.18 3.21
N THR A 155 10.29 10.08 2.72
CA THR A 155 10.42 11.51 2.98
C THR A 155 9.08 12.11 3.35
N ALA A 156 9.07 12.97 4.37
CA ALA A 156 7.90 13.76 4.75
C ALA A 156 8.24 15.26 4.72
N ARG A 157 7.25 16.13 4.80
CA ARG A 157 7.45 17.58 4.88
C ARG A 157 6.62 18.19 5.99
N SER A 158 7.28 18.94 6.87
CA SER A 158 6.59 19.81 7.83
C SER A 158 5.59 20.73 7.12
N GLY A 159 4.50 21.05 7.81
CA GLY A 159 3.38 21.82 7.27
C GLY A 159 2.21 21.90 8.24
N GLY A 160 1.14 22.58 7.85
CA GLY A 160 -0.09 22.75 8.61
C GLY A 160 -0.22 24.12 9.30
N ALA A 161 0.83 24.94 9.30
CA ALA A 161 0.76 26.34 9.74
C ALA A 161 0.67 27.29 8.56
N ASN A 162 1.67 27.30 7.67
CA ASN A 162 1.70 28.18 6.49
C ASN A 162 1.59 27.42 5.16
N PHE A 163 2.03 26.15 5.13
CA PHE A 163 2.06 25.31 3.94
C PHE A 163 1.40 23.96 4.22
N PRO A 164 0.84 23.24 3.22
CA PRO A 164 0.33 21.88 3.45
C PRO A 164 1.43 20.93 3.96
N LYS A 165 1.04 19.97 4.81
CA LYS A 165 1.91 18.86 5.22
C LYS A 165 2.26 17.98 4.00
N GLY A 166 3.42 17.34 4.01
CA GLY A 166 3.71 16.21 3.11
C GLY A 166 3.78 14.94 3.93
N TYR A 167 2.84 14.02 3.70
CA TYR A 167 2.74 12.77 4.45
C TYR A 167 3.70 11.71 3.88
N GLN A 168 3.92 10.65 4.64
CA GLN A 168 4.57 9.43 4.14
C GLN A 168 3.76 8.24 4.65
N ILE A 169 3.44 7.31 3.76
CA ILE A 169 2.79 6.04 4.10
C ILE A 169 3.85 4.96 4.09
N PHE A 170 3.84 4.12 5.12
CA PHE A 170 4.65 2.91 5.22
C PHE A 170 3.76 1.69 5.31
N ASP A 171 4.19 0.60 4.68
CA ASP A 171 3.60 -0.73 4.82
C ASP A 171 4.64 -1.70 5.36
N ALA A 172 4.21 -2.65 6.19
CA ALA A 172 5.04 -3.79 6.58
C ALA A 172 4.68 -5.01 5.71
N TRP A 173 5.65 -5.54 4.98
CA TRP A 173 5.52 -6.73 4.14
C TRP A 173 6.12 -7.94 4.85
N GLY A 174 5.37 -9.04 4.93
CA GLY A 174 5.83 -10.30 5.49
C GLY A 174 6.44 -11.22 4.43
N PHE A 175 7.44 -11.99 4.87
CA PHE A 175 8.13 -13.00 4.10
C PHE A 175 8.26 -14.30 4.90
N ASP A 176 8.11 -15.42 4.22
CA ASP A 176 8.44 -16.78 4.69
C ASP A 176 9.67 -17.25 3.90
N ASP A 177 10.66 -17.82 4.58
CA ASP A 177 11.95 -18.24 4.02
C ASP A 177 11.81 -19.52 3.17
N GLY A 178 10.58 -19.99 2.93
CA GLY A 178 10.27 -20.99 1.93
C GLY A 178 10.70 -22.40 2.30
N PRO A 179 10.59 -23.35 1.35
CA PRO A 179 10.96 -24.74 1.54
C PRO A 179 12.40 -25.01 1.99
N ASP A 180 13.38 -24.18 1.60
CA ASP A 180 14.78 -24.34 2.01
C ASP A 180 15.10 -23.72 3.39
N GLY A 181 14.20 -22.88 3.90
CA GLY A 181 14.29 -22.22 5.20
C GLY A 181 15.49 -21.27 5.32
N GLN A 182 15.98 -20.73 4.19
CA GLN A 182 17.07 -19.76 4.16
C GLN A 182 16.53 -18.40 3.70
N PRO A 183 16.92 -17.30 4.35
CA PRO A 183 16.43 -16.00 3.98
C PRO A 183 17.11 -15.47 2.71
N ASN A 184 16.34 -14.77 1.86
CA ASN A 184 16.79 -14.10 0.64
C ASN A 184 17.25 -15.07 -0.46
N THR A 185 16.52 -16.18 -0.63
CA THR A 185 16.70 -17.15 -1.71
C THR A 185 15.60 -17.00 -2.77
N GLU A 186 15.64 -17.83 -3.81
CA GLU A 186 14.66 -17.79 -4.90
C GLU A 186 13.29 -18.37 -4.51
N ASP A 187 13.22 -19.14 -3.42
CA ASP A 187 11.99 -19.75 -2.91
C ASP A 187 11.36 -19.00 -1.73
N ASP A 188 11.93 -17.85 -1.34
CA ASP A 188 11.30 -16.87 -0.45
C ASP A 188 9.89 -16.52 -0.91
N LEU A 189 8.94 -16.56 0.01
CA LEU A 189 7.53 -16.33 -0.26
C LEU A 189 7.11 -14.95 0.23
N ALA A 190 6.70 -14.08 -0.70
CA ALA A 190 6.11 -12.79 -0.36
C ALA A 190 4.65 -12.96 0.11
N LEU A 191 4.40 -12.73 1.39
CA LEU A 191 3.10 -12.97 2.03
C LEU A 191 2.13 -11.78 1.87
N GLY A 192 2.66 -10.61 1.52
CA GLY A 192 1.89 -9.38 1.44
C GLY A 192 1.99 -8.54 2.71
N ARG A 193 1.05 -7.61 2.88
CA ARG A 193 1.00 -6.76 4.08
C ARG A 193 0.65 -7.59 5.31
N VAL A 194 1.37 -7.34 6.40
CA VAL A 194 1.13 -8.00 7.69
C VAL A 194 0.78 -6.98 8.76
N ASP A 195 0.03 -7.43 9.76
CA ASP A 195 -0.31 -6.61 10.91
C ASP A 195 0.93 -6.41 11.80
N VAL A 196 1.16 -5.15 12.18
CA VAL A 196 2.30 -4.71 12.98
C VAL A 196 1.88 -3.58 13.91
N SER A 197 2.65 -3.38 14.97
CA SER A 197 2.65 -2.13 15.73
C SER A 197 3.71 -1.18 15.16
N TRP A 198 3.41 0.12 15.11
CA TRP A 198 4.32 1.14 14.60
C TRP A 198 4.88 2.03 15.72
N HIS A 199 6.17 2.36 15.65
CA HIS A 199 6.75 3.41 16.47
C HIS A 199 7.92 4.11 15.75
N LEU A 200 8.35 5.24 16.31
CA LEU A 200 9.54 5.94 15.87
C LEU A 200 10.72 5.64 16.81
N GLU A 201 11.92 5.60 16.25
CA GLU A 201 13.16 5.61 17.01
C GLU A 201 14.07 6.74 16.52
N GLU A 202 14.88 7.28 17.43
CA GLU A 202 15.82 8.35 17.11
C GLU A 202 16.88 7.87 16.10
N TYR A 203 17.14 8.68 15.07
CA TYR A 203 18.33 8.52 14.25
C TYR A 203 19.48 9.33 14.88
N ALA A 204 20.22 8.71 15.78
CA ALA A 204 21.33 9.37 16.49
C ALA A 204 22.57 9.58 15.58
N ALA A 205 22.50 10.56 14.67
CA ALA A 205 23.62 10.94 13.80
C ALA A 205 24.72 11.68 14.58
N THR A 206 24.30 12.48 15.57
CA THR A 206 25.14 13.32 16.42
C THR A 206 24.72 13.23 17.88
N TYR A 207 25.60 13.69 18.78
CA TYR A 207 25.31 13.68 20.20
C TYR A 207 24.24 14.73 20.53
N GLY A 208 23.13 14.27 21.11
CA GLY A 208 22.01 15.12 21.50
C GLY A 208 20.98 15.37 20.40
N ASP A 209 20.95 14.53 19.36
CA ASP A 209 19.80 14.50 18.44
C ASP A 209 18.54 14.14 19.23
N ASP A 210 17.51 14.95 19.01
CA ASP A 210 16.21 14.95 19.66
C ASP A 210 15.08 14.99 18.63
N ASP A 211 15.38 14.57 17.39
CA ASP A 211 14.47 14.77 16.25
C ASP A 211 13.11 14.07 16.50
N ILE A 212 13.12 12.90 17.13
CA ILE A 212 11.90 12.14 17.46
C ILE A 212 10.87 12.95 18.26
N ASP A 213 11.31 13.88 19.11
CA ASP A 213 10.42 14.67 19.95
C ASP A 213 9.69 15.77 19.16
N PHE A 214 10.16 16.08 17.95
CA PHE A 214 9.71 17.26 17.20
C PHE A 214 9.21 16.98 15.79
N VAL A 215 9.66 15.91 15.12
CA VAL A 215 9.38 15.72 13.68
C VAL A 215 7.93 15.39 13.35
N GLY A 216 7.19 14.81 14.29
CA GLY A 216 5.80 14.35 14.09
C GLY A 216 5.53 13.01 14.76
N GLU A 217 4.54 12.28 14.25
CA GLU A 217 4.10 10.99 14.78
C GLU A 217 3.84 9.98 13.66
N ILE A 218 4.07 8.70 13.95
CA ILE A 218 3.60 7.58 13.13
C ILE A 218 2.30 7.05 13.72
N GLN A 219 1.29 6.87 12.87
CA GLN A 219 0.00 6.28 13.25
C GLN A 219 0.04 4.75 13.06
N GLU A 220 -0.83 4.03 13.75
CA GLU A 220 -0.90 2.56 13.68
C GLU A 220 -1.31 2.02 12.30
N ASP A 221 -1.83 2.86 11.40
CA ASP A 221 -2.08 2.52 10.00
C ASP A 221 -0.83 2.69 9.11
N GLY A 222 0.34 2.97 9.69
CA GLY A 222 1.59 3.20 8.98
C GLY A 222 1.71 4.61 8.36
N LYS A 223 0.76 5.52 8.62
CA LYS A 223 0.84 6.90 8.14
C LYS A 223 1.66 7.77 9.07
N PHE A 224 2.75 8.33 8.54
CA PHE A 224 3.50 9.37 9.23
C PHE A 224 2.85 10.74 9.01
N VAL A 225 2.56 11.43 10.12
CA VAL A 225 2.02 12.79 10.16
C VAL A 225 3.12 13.73 10.64
N PRO A 226 3.68 14.58 9.76
CA PRO A 226 4.75 15.49 10.15
C PRO A 226 4.20 16.60 11.06
N ALA A 227 5.07 17.22 11.85
CA ALA A 227 4.73 18.36 12.70
C ALA A 227 4.50 19.67 11.92
N ALA A 228 4.15 20.74 12.64
CA ALA A 228 3.92 22.07 12.08
C ALA A 228 5.18 22.69 11.46
N ASP A 229 5.02 23.49 10.41
CA ASP A 229 6.11 24.25 9.80
C ASP A 229 6.47 25.53 10.56
N GLY A 230 7.69 26.01 10.34
CA GLY A 230 8.23 27.24 10.93
C GLY A 230 9.17 27.02 12.13
N PRO A 231 9.80 28.10 12.63
CA PRO A 231 10.70 28.04 13.78
C PRO A 231 9.99 27.54 15.04
N ASN A 232 10.58 26.56 15.73
CA ASN A 232 10.07 26.03 16.99
C ASN A 232 10.94 26.48 18.17
N ALA A 233 10.37 27.27 19.08
CA ALA A 233 11.07 27.82 20.24
C ALA A 233 11.52 26.76 21.26
N ASP A 234 10.91 25.58 21.24
CA ASP A 234 11.28 24.46 22.10
C ASP A 234 12.51 23.71 21.58
N ARG A 235 12.89 23.93 20.30
CA ARG A 235 14.11 23.36 19.72
C ARG A 235 15.31 24.27 19.92
N SER A 236 16.47 23.65 20.13
CA SER A 236 17.75 24.35 20.25
C SER A 236 18.03 25.26 19.05
N GLY A 237 18.08 26.57 19.30
CA GLY A 237 18.32 27.58 18.26
C GLY A 237 17.11 27.93 17.40
N ASN A 238 15.89 27.68 17.87
CA ASN A 238 14.64 27.94 17.14
C ASN A 238 14.58 27.23 15.79
N ARG A 239 15.10 25.99 15.72
CA ARG A 239 15.09 25.18 14.50
C ARG A 239 13.66 24.79 14.10
N ASN A 240 13.48 24.40 12.86
CA ASN A 240 12.21 23.84 12.39
C ASN A 240 12.01 22.41 12.92
N ASN A 241 10.77 21.91 12.82
CA ASN A 241 10.41 20.52 13.11
C ASN A 241 10.77 19.58 11.95
N ILE A 242 12.06 19.50 11.66
CA ILE A 242 12.67 18.69 10.61
C ILE A 242 13.76 17.82 11.23
N GLY A 243 14.11 16.71 10.61
CA GLY A 243 15.04 15.76 11.19
C GLY A 243 14.95 14.38 10.56
N ASP A 244 15.79 13.48 11.06
CA ASP A 244 15.87 12.09 10.61
C ASP A 244 15.39 11.15 11.72
N VAL A 245 14.57 10.16 11.39
CA VAL A 245 14.10 9.14 12.33
C VAL A 245 14.05 7.77 11.68
N TRP A 246 14.08 6.72 12.51
CA TRP A 246 13.70 5.38 12.09
C TRP A 246 12.21 5.18 12.29
N VAL A 247 11.54 4.67 11.27
CA VAL A 247 10.16 4.15 11.39
C VAL A 247 10.28 2.65 11.59
N VAL A 248 9.76 2.15 12.71
CA VAL A 248 9.91 0.75 13.09
C VAL A 248 8.54 0.07 13.08
N ALA A 249 8.48 -1.07 12.39
CA ALA A 249 7.36 -1.99 12.42
C ALA A 249 7.75 -3.21 13.24
N THR A 250 6.87 -3.69 14.11
CA THR A 250 7.06 -4.93 14.87
C THR A 250 5.83 -5.83 14.73
N SER A 251 6.04 -7.07 14.30
CA SER A 251 5.02 -8.12 14.29
C SER A 251 5.32 -9.16 15.38
N VAL A 252 4.28 -9.79 15.92
CA VAL A 252 4.43 -10.92 16.84
C VAL A 252 4.12 -12.19 16.08
N SER A 253 5.14 -13.01 15.86
CA SER A 253 5.03 -14.35 15.30
C SER A 253 5.03 -15.41 16.41
N GLY A 254 4.71 -16.66 16.07
CA GLY A 254 4.79 -17.80 17.01
C GLY A 254 6.17 -18.00 17.63
N ASP A 255 7.22 -17.56 16.94
CA ASP A 255 8.63 -17.69 17.35
C ASP A 255 9.19 -16.46 18.06
N GLY A 256 8.38 -15.39 18.20
CA GLY A 256 8.74 -14.16 18.89
C GLY A 256 8.43 -12.90 18.10
N ALA A 257 8.89 -11.76 18.62
CA ALA A 257 8.74 -10.48 17.94
C ALA A 257 9.79 -10.35 16.81
N ILE A 258 9.32 -10.01 15.61
CA ILE A 258 10.14 -9.68 14.44
C ILE A 258 9.95 -8.19 14.13
N SER A 259 11.04 -7.49 13.87
CA SER A 259 11.02 -6.04 13.63
C SER A 259 11.79 -5.68 12.37
N ALA A 260 11.32 -4.65 11.67
CA ALA A 260 12.03 -4.03 10.57
C ALA A 260 11.92 -2.51 10.67
N ARG A 261 12.83 -1.81 10.00
CA ARG A 261 12.89 -0.35 10.03
C ARG A 261 13.05 0.25 8.64
N ALA A 262 12.49 1.44 8.46
CA ALA A 262 12.75 2.31 7.33
C ALA A 262 13.34 3.64 7.81
N HIS A 263 14.20 4.23 6.97
CA HIS A 263 14.74 5.57 7.23
C HIS A 263 13.74 6.63 6.78
N LEU A 264 13.44 7.62 7.62
CA LEU A 264 12.56 8.73 7.27
C LEU A 264 13.27 10.05 7.46
N VAL A 265 13.31 10.85 6.39
CA VAL A 265 13.81 12.23 6.42
C VAL A 265 12.62 13.19 6.39
N VAL A 266 12.45 13.98 7.45
CA VAL A 266 11.42 15.03 7.52
C VAL A 266 12.02 16.36 7.09
N MET A 267 11.57 16.86 5.95
CA MET A 267 12.08 18.05 5.30
C MET A 267 11.29 19.32 5.64
N PRO A 268 11.85 20.50 5.32
CA PRO A 268 11.07 21.74 5.30
C PRO A 268 9.87 21.68 4.34
N PRO A 269 8.91 22.60 4.49
CA PRO A 269 7.75 22.67 3.61
C PRO A 269 8.11 22.79 2.14
N LEU A 270 7.18 22.39 1.28
CA LEU A 270 7.27 22.66 -0.14
C LEU A 270 6.92 24.14 -0.40
N TYR A 271 7.90 25.03 -0.25
CA TYR A 271 7.73 26.48 -0.42
C TYR A 271 7.29 26.89 -1.83
N MET A 272 7.68 26.11 -2.84
CA MET A 272 7.29 26.31 -4.23
C MET A 272 6.75 25.01 -4.79
N ARG A 273 5.43 24.94 -4.97
CA ARG A 273 4.78 23.92 -5.80
C ARG A 273 4.66 24.49 -7.20
N TRP A 274 5.48 24.00 -8.13
CA TRP A 274 5.32 24.31 -9.54
C TRP A 274 4.11 23.54 -10.05
N GLU A 275 3.01 24.25 -10.31
CA GLU A 275 1.85 23.71 -11.02
C GLU A 275 1.88 24.23 -12.46
N PRO A 276 2.56 23.54 -13.40
CA PRO A 276 2.74 24.04 -14.76
C PRO A 276 1.43 24.20 -15.55
N TRP A 277 0.30 23.72 -15.01
CA TRP A 277 -1.04 23.84 -15.58
C TRP A 277 -1.96 24.84 -14.85
N ALA A 278 -1.57 25.35 -13.68
CA ALA A 278 -2.37 26.33 -12.98
C ALA A 278 -2.23 27.68 -13.67
N GLU A 279 -3.34 28.37 -13.91
CA GLU A 279 -3.28 29.77 -14.34
C GLU A 279 -2.56 30.56 -13.24
N ILE A 280 -1.44 31.18 -13.61
CA ILE A 280 -0.74 32.10 -12.73
C ILE A 280 -1.65 33.32 -12.59
N GLU A 281 -2.20 33.55 -11.39
CA GLU A 281 -2.78 34.86 -11.08
C GLU A 281 -1.69 35.92 -11.20
N THR A 282 -1.75 36.69 -12.29
CA THR A 282 -0.83 37.81 -12.57
C THR A 282 -1.27 39.11 -11.87
N GLY A 283 -2.24 39.02 -10.97
CA GLY A 283 -2.69 40.14 -10.15
C GLY A 283 -1.58 40.65 -9.23
N PRO A 284 -1.50 41.97 -8.98
CA PRO A 284 -0.53 42.51 -8.03
C PRO A 284 -0.81 41.93 -6.64
N ARG A 285 0.16 41.17 -6.10
CA ARG A 285 0.11 40.70 -4.72
C ARG A 285 0.10 41.94 -3.80
N PRO A 286 -0.76 42.00 -2.77
CA PRO A 286 -0.70 43.08 -1.80
C PRO A 286 0.67 43.05 -1.13
N ILE A 287 1.45 44.11 -1.31
CA ILE A 287 2.63 44.36 -0.50
C ILE A 287 2.11 44.76 0.89
N GLY A 288 2.60 44.05 1.92
CA GLY A 288 2.06 44.04 3.28
C GLY A 288 1.60 45.40 3.84
N GLY A 289 0.46 45.37 4.52
CA GLY A 289 0.03 46.43 5.42
C GLY A 289 0.52 46.13 6.84
N ASN A 290 1.06 47.17 7.49
CA ASN A 290 1.56 47.21 8.87
C ASN A 290 0.64 46.58 9.91
#